data_AF-A0A960FQ39-F1
#
_entry.id   AF-A0A960FQ39-F1
#
_cell.length_a   1.000
_cell.length_b   1.000
_cell.length_c   1.000
_cell.angle_alpha   90.00
_cell.angle_beta   90.00
_cell.angle_gamma   90.00
#
_symmetry.space_group_name_H-M   'P 1'
#
loop_
_entity.id
_entity.type
_entity.pdbx_description
1 polymer ?
#
loop_
_entity_poly.entity_id
_entity_poly.type
_entity_poly.pdbx_seq_one_letter_code
_entity_poly.pdbx_strand_id
1 'polypeptide(L)'
;FFVGGYAHLRTWESHRRKGGGYGSFVWARVVRLAVPSLALIAGWTVLGILAIAWTDQRELILSAVIIILSPLWFIAVYLVLVVIAPPMIWLEQRFAPLPLVVLIGLGFVDDVLRFSNGAEWAALTNLVVVWAACHQLGFSYGSLVRAPRSWAWSFVVGGLLALYGLISTGLYPASMVGVVGDEISNMSPPTMAIIAVCALQVGIALLIRPWLLVRLERPGRWSRFNALVNRFSMPLFLFHSTGMALALVLLDGLFDWTPPELTDAEWWLSRPVVVGLAFAITLPIILVFGKRWSGGPSSPSPTATPA
;
A
#
# COMPACT_ATOMS: atom_id res chain seq x y z
N PHE A 1 -4.19 2.41 1.53
CA PHE A 1 -5.34 1.99 2.35
C PHE A 1 -6.65 2.70 2.00
N PHE A 2 -6.68 4.03 1.88
CA PHE A 2 -7.86 4.80 1.44
C PHE A 2 -8.61 4.20 0.23
N VAL A 3 -7.89 3.95 -0.87
CA VAL A 3 -8.47 3.32 -2.08
C VAL A 3 -9.01 1.91 -1.78
N GLY A 4 -8.32 1.15 -0.93
CA GLY A 4 -8.76 -0.16 -0.47
C GLY A 4 -10.06 -0.12 0.34
N GLY A 5 -10.25 0.92 1.16
CA GLY A 5 -11.50 1.22 1.85
C GLY A 5 -12.66 1.39 0.89
N TYR A 6 -12.53 2.32 -0.05
CA TYR A 6 -13.54 2.54 -1.07
C TYR A 6 -13.83 1.26 -1.89
N ALA A 7 -12.79 0.53 -2.29
CA ALA A 7 -12.94 -0.72 -3.04
C ALA A 7 -13.65 -1.81 -2.22
N HIS A 8 -13.33 -1.96 -0.93
CA HIS A 8 -14.00 -2.91 -0.03
C HIS A 8 -15.48 -2.55 0.16
N LEU A 9 -15.80 -1.26 0.34
CA LEU A 9 -17.19 -0.80 0.41
C LEU A 9 -17.97 -1.18 -0.85
N ARG A 10 -17.47 -0.81 -2.04
CA ARG A 10 -18.15 -1.09 -3.31
C ARG A 10 -18.31 -2.58 -3.58
N THR A 11 -17.28 -3.36 -3.29
CA THR A 11 -17.32 -4.81 -3.52
C THR A 11 -18.20 -5.52 -2.50
N TRP A 12 -18.22 -5.08 -1.24
CA TRP A 12 -19.11 -5.59 -0.20
C TRP A 12 -20.59 -5.30 -0.52
N GLU A 13 -20.92 -4.07 -0.89
CA GLU A 13 -22.27 -3.69 -1.34
C GLU A 13 -22.72 -4.55 -2.52
N SER A 14 -21.86 -4.72 -3.52
CA SER A 14 -22.19 -5.55 -4.67
C SER A 14 -22.31 -7.03 -4.32
N HIS A 15 -21.51 -7.54 -3.39
CA HIS A 15 -21.55 -8.94 -2.94
C HIS A 15 -22.84 -9.23 -2.17
N ARG A 16 -23.23 -8.32 -1.27
CA ARG A 16 -24.51 -8.40 -0.54
C ARG A 16 -25.72 -8.35 -1.47
N ARG A 17 -25.70 -7.48 -2.50
CA ARG A 17 -26.79 -7.43 -3.51
C ARG A 17 -26.97 -8.75 -4.27
N LYS A 18 -25.92 -9.57 -4.36
CA LYS A 18 -25.96 -10.90 -4.98
C LYS A 18 -26.28 -12.03 -3.98
N GLY A 19 -26.69 -11.70 -2.75
CA GLY A 19 -27.00 -12.68 -1.70
C GLY A 19 -25.79 -13.28 -1.00
N GLY A 20 -24.58 -12.76 -1.23
CA GLY A 20 -23.36 -13.27 -0.63
C GLY A 20 -23.21 -12.92 0.86
N GLY A 21 -22.76 -13.88 1.67
CA GLY A 21 -22.52 -13.70 3.11
C GLY A 21 -21.11 -13.23 3.47
N TYR A 22 -20.92 -12.87 4.74
CA TYR A 22 -19.64 -12.39 5.30
C TYR A 22 -18.47 -13.34 5.03
N GLY A 23 -18.60 -14.62 5.39
CA GLY A 23 -17.52 -15.61 5.22
C GLY A 23 -17.07 -15.77 3.78
N SER A 24 -18.03 -15.81 2.84
CA SER A 24 -17.73 -15.93 1.40
C SER A 24 -17.00 -14.69 0.84
N PHE A 25 -17.30 -13.49 1.35
CA PHE A 25 -16.60 -12.26 0.98
C PHE A 25 -15.16 -12.26 1.47
N VAL A 26 -14.96 -12.55 2.76
CA VAL A 26 -13.63 -12.58 3.39
C VAL A 26 -12.78 -13.66 2.73
N TRP A 27 -13.29 -14.89 2.61
CA TRP A 27 -12.55 -16.00 2.03
C TRP A 27 -12.06 -15.71 0.61
N ALA A 28 -12.94 -15.22 -0.27
CA ALA A 28 -12.57 -14.93 -1.66
C ALA A 28 -11.45 -13.88 -1.78
N ARG A 29 -11.41 -12.91 -0.86
CA ARG A 29 -10.39 -11.85 -0.84
C ARG A 29 -9.10 -12.31 -0.18
N VAL A 30 -9.21 -13.03 0.93
CA VAL A 30 -8.07 -13.61 1.66
C VAL A 30 -7.32 -14.55 0.73
N VAL A 31 -7.98 -15.52 0.10
CA VAL A 31 -7.33 -16.47 -0.82
C VAL A 31 -6.64 -15.75 -1.98
N ARG A 32 -7.30 -14.76 -2.59
CA ARG A 32 -6.76 -14.00 -3.73
C ARG A 32 -5.47 -13.24 -3.37
N LEU A 33 -5.33 -12.78 -2.13
CA LEU A 33 -4.16 -12.03 -1.65
C LEU A 33 -3.09 -12.93 -1.01
N ALA A 34 -3.51 -13.89 -0.18
CA ALA A 34 -2.63 -14.76 0.59
C ALA A 34 -1.92 -15.78 -0.30
N VAL A 35 -2.62 -16.46 -1.23
CA VAL A 35 -2.01 -17.48 -2.10
C VAL A 35 -0.79 -16.97 -2.87
N PRO A 36 -0.86 -15.85 -3.61
CA PRO A 36 0.31 -15.38 -4.35
C PRO A 36 1.44 -14.88 -3.43
N SER A 37 1.10 -14.35 -2.26
CA SER A 37 2.08 -13.87 -1.28
C SER A 37 2.81 -15.04 -0.62
N LEU A 38 2.08 -16.09 -0.24
CA LEU A 38 2.65 -17.32 0.31
C LEU A 38 3.49 -18.07 -0.72
N ALA A 39 3.09 -18.08 -1.98
CA ALA A 39 3.90 -18.65 -3.06
C ALA A 39 5.23 -17.91 -3.23
N LEU A 40 5.22 -16.58 -3.11
CA LEU A 40 6.45 -15.78 -3.14
C LEU A 40 7.34 -16.06 -1.93
N ILE A 41 6.77 -16.11 -0.72
CA ILE A 41 7.48 -16.46 0.52
C ILE A 41 8.13 -17.83 0.35
N ALA A 42 7.36 -18.85 -0.02
CA ALA A 42 7.87 -20.21 -0.21
C ALA A 42 8.99 -20.25 -1.26
N GLY A 43 8.83 -19.55 -2.39
CA GLY A 43 9.84 -19.46 -3.44
C GLY A 43 11.16 -18.90 -2.91
N TRP A 44 11.13 -17.74 -2.24
CA TRP A 44 12.33 -17.13 -1.69
C TRP A 44 12.92 -17.88 -0.50
N THR A 45 12.11 -18.54 0.31
CA THR A 45 12.60 -19.44 1.37
C THR A 45 13.37 -20.61 0.77
N VAL A 46 12.83 -21.28 -0.25
CA VAL A 46 13.52 -22.39 -0.92
C VAL A 46 14.80 -21.91 -1.59
N LEU A 47 14.75 -20.80 -2.34
CA LEU A 47 15.94 -20.23 -2.97
C LEU A 47 17.00 -19.81 -1.96
N GLY A 48 16.60 -19.21 -0.83
CA GLY A 48 17.51 -18.84 0.25
C GLY A 48 18.19 -20.04 0.89
N ILE A 49 17.43 -21.11 1.19
CA ILE A 49 17.98 -22.37 1.73
C ILE A 49 18.99 -22.97 0.75
N LEU A 50 18.66 -23.02 -0.54
CA LEU A 50 19.57 -23.51 -1.57
C LEU A 50 20.82 -22.64 -1.66
N ALA A 51 20.70 -21.31 -1.68
CA ALA A 51 21.85 -20.43 -1.74
C ALA A 51 22.78 -20.58 -0.51
N ILE A 52 22.21 -20.75 0.69
CA ILE A 52 22.99 -20.99 1.93
C ILE A 52 23.72 -22.33 1.87
N ALA A 53 23.12 -23.36 1.27
CA ALA A 53 23.76 -24.67 1.16
C ALA A 53 24.95 -24.69 0.17
N TRP A 54 25.04 -23.71 -0.73
CA TRP A 54 26.04 -23.66 -1.80
C TRP A 54 27.08 -22.54 -1.61
N THR A 55 26.90 -21.68 -0.59
CA THR A 55 27.79 -20.53 -0.33
C THR A 55 28.00 -20.35 1.17
N ASP A 56 29.16 -19.82 1.56
CA ASP A 56 29.43 -19.50 2.98
C ASP A 56 28.82 -18.14 3.42
N GLN A 57 27.96 -17.53 2.60
CA GLN A 57 27.40 -16.19 2.80
C GLN A 57 26.04 -16.20 3.50
N ARG A 58 25.90 -16.97 4.58
CA ARG A 58 24.61 -17.20 5.25
C ARG A 58 23.90 -15.91 5.64
N GLU A 59 24.60 -14.99 6.28
CA GLU A 59 24.01 -13.75 6.81
C GLU A 59 23.55 -12.79 5.71
N LEU A 60 24.33 -12.69 4.63
CA LEU A 60 24.00 -11.88 3.47
C LEU A 60 22.73 -12.41 2.78
N ILE A 61 22.63 -13.73 2.60
CA ILE A 61 21.45 -14.36 1.99
C ILE A 61 20.21 -14.18 2.84
N LEU A 62 20.31 -14.38 4.16
CA LEU A 62 19.19 -14.17 5.08
C LEU A 62 18.71 -12.72 5.03
N SER A 63 19.64 -11.76 5.06
CA SER A 63 19.33 -10.33 4.97
C SER A 63 18.64 -9.99 3.65
N ALA A 64 19.14 -10.53 2.53
CA ALA A 64 18.53 -10.33 1.21
C ALA A 64 17.11 -10.89 1.15
N VAL A 65 16.87 -12.12 1.62
CA VAL A 65 15.54 -12.73 1.66
C VAL A 65 14.57 -11.92 2.53
N ILE A 66 15.02 -11.46 3.71
CA ILE A 66 14.20 -10.63 4.59
C ILE A 66 13.83 -9.31 3.92
N ILE A 67 14.79 -8.61 3.29
CA ILE A 67 14.53 -7.34 2.61
C ILE A 67 13.55 -7.53 1.43
N ILE A 68 13.70 -8.60 0.66
CA ILE A 68 12.83 -8.90 -0.48
C ILE A 68 11.39 -9.20 -0.01
N LEU A 69 11.23 -9.93 1.09
CA LEU A 69 9.92 -10.31 1.62
C LEU A 69 9.30 -9.26 2.55
N SER A 70 10.09 -8.31 3.07
CA SER A 70 9.65 -7.30 4.03
C SER A 70 8.36 -6.59 3.61
N PRO A 71 8.17 -6.12 2.35
CA PRO A 71 6.94 -5.43 1.96
C PRO A 71 5.64 -6.24 2.14
N LEU A 72 5.73 -7.56 2.31
CA LEU A 72 4.56 -8.42 2.53
C LEU A 72 3.87 -8.18 3.88
N TRP A 73 4.51 -7.49 4.84
CA TRP A 73 3.82 -7.04 6.06
C TRP A 73 2.56 -6.23 5.73
N PHE A 74 2.60 -5.43 4.64
CA PHE A 74 1.45 -4.67 4.16
C PHE A 74 0.27 -5.59 3.80
N ILE A 75 0.55 -6.76 3.19
CA ILE A 75 -0.49 -7.74 2.86
C ILE A 75 -1.10 -8.31 4.13
N ALA A 76 -0.30 -8.61 5.15
CA ALA A 76 -0.80 -9.10 6.43
C ALA A 76 -1.78 -8.09 7.07
N VAL A 77 -1.41 -6.81 7.14
CA VAL A 77 -2.31 -5.75 7.61
C VAL A 77 -3.54 -5.63 6.72
N TYR A 78 -3.37 -5.64 5.40
CA TYR A 78 -4.49 -5.53 4.47
C TYR A 78 -5.49 -6.69 4.61
N LEU A 79 -5.03 -7.92 4.90
CA LEU A 79 -5.86 -9.08 5.20
C LEU A 79 -6.69 -8.87 6.47
N VAL A 80 -6.10 -8.31 7.54
CA VAL A 80 -6.84 -7.92 8.74
C VAL A 80 -7.95 -6.93 8.37
N LEU A 81 -7.64 -5.92 7.56
CA LEU A 81 -8.62 -4.94 7.10
C LEU A 81 -9.72 -5.54 6.21
N VAL A 82 -9.43 -6.57 5.42
CA VAL A 82 -10.47 -7.33 4.69
C VAL A 82 -11.45 -7.98 5.66
N VAL A 83 -10.94 -8.61 6.73
CA VAL A 83 -11.75 -9.30 7.73
C VAL A 83 -12.63 -8.29 8.48
N ILE A 84 -12.08 -7.17 8.93
CA ILE A 84 -12.85 -6.17 9.68
C ILE A 84 -13.66 -5.20 8.79
N ALA A 85 -13.53 -5.24 7.46
CA ALA A 85 -14.21 -4.28 6.59
C ALA A 85 -15.75 -4.32 6.73
N PRO A 86 -16.46 -5.47 6.70
CA PRO A 86 -17.91 -5.49 6.83
C PRO A 86 -18.47 -4.83 8.10
N PRO A 87 -17.98 -5.13 9.33
CA PRO A 87 -18.44 -4.42 10.53
C PRO A 87 -18.06 -2.94 10.51
N MET A 88 -16.89 -2.56 10.01
CA MET A 88 -16.47 -1.16 9.91
C MET A 88 -17.33 -0.36 8.91
N ILE A 89 -17.76 -1.00 7.81
CA ILE A 89 -18.71 -0.42 6.84
C ILE A 89 -20.07 -0.20 7.52
N TRP A 90 -20.54 -1.17 8.30
CA TRP A 90 -21.79 -1.04 9.05
C TRP A 90 -21.71 0.11 10.07
N LEU A 91 -20.58 0.25 10.78
CA LEU A 91 -20.33 1.33 11.71
C LEU A 91 -20.34 2.68 11.00
N GLU A 92 -19.68 2.79 9.84
CA GLU A 92 -19.69 4.00 9.01
C GLU A 92 -21.13 4.38 8.61
N GLN A 93 -21.90 3.42 8.10
CA GLN A 93 -23.26 3.68 7.62
C GLN A 93 -24.22 4.15 8.73
N ARG A 94 -23.95 3.79 9.99
CA ARG A 94 -24.81 4.16 11.14
C ARG A 94 -24.33 5.38 11.92
N PHE A 95 -23.01 5.56 12.03
CA PHE A 95 -22.41 6.48 12.98
C PHE A 95 -21.40 7.44 12.35
N ALA A 96 -21.23 7.47 11.01
CA ALA A 96 -20.28 8.37 10.38
C ALA A 96 -20.49 9.84 10.83
N PRO A 97 -19.41 10.58 11.14
CA PRO A 97 -17.99 10.22 10.97
C PRO A 97 -17.31 9.59 12.21
N LEU A 98 -18.07 9.17 13.22
CA LEU A 98 -17.54 8.75 14.54
C LEU A 98 -16.46 7.66 14.47
N PRO A 99 -16.60 6.55 13.70
CA PRO A 99 -15.58 5.49 13.69
C PRO A 99 -14.20 6.00 13.23
N LEU A 100 -14.16 6.91 12.27
CA LEU A 100 -12.92 7.53 11.81
C LEU A 100 -12.27 8.38 12.91
N VAL A 101 -13.07 9.22 13.59
CA VAL A 101 -12.57 10.08 14.68
C VAL A 101 -12.03 9.23 15.83
N VAL A 102 -12.73 8.15 16.19
CA VAL A 102 -12.28 7.21 17.24
C VAL A 102 -10.95 6.56 16.84
N LEU A 103 -10.80 6.07 15.61
CA LEU A 103 -9.55 5.46 15.16
C LEU A 103 -8.37 6.45 15.15
N ILE A 104 -8.61 7.71 14.73
CA ILE A 104 -7.58 8.76 14.79
C ILE A 104 -7.20 9.06 16.25
N GLY A 105 -8.19 9.16 17.15
CA GLY A 105 -7.95 9.40 18.57
C GLY A 105 -7.18 8.26 19.25
N LEU A 106 -7.54 7.01 18.95
CA LEU A 106 -6.80 5.84 19.43
C LEU A 106 -5.36 5.85 18.93
N GLY A 107 -5.13 6.17 17.64
CA GLY A 107 -3.78 6.23 17.10
C GLY A 107 -2.90 7.30 17.74
N PHE A 108 -3.51 8.45 18.08
CA PHE A 108 -2.84 9.50 18.85
C PHE A 108 -2.49 9.04 20.27
N VAL A 109 -3.42 8.38 20.96
CA VAL A 109 -3.18 7.84 22.31
C VAL A 109 -2.07 6.79 22.29
N ASP A 110 -2.09 5.89 21.30
CA ASP A 110 -1.06 4.87 21.14
C ASP A 110 0.33 5.49 20.90
N ASP A 111 0.42 6.53 20.07
CA ASP A 111 1.69 7.27 19.86
C ASP A 111 2.16 7.96 21.14
N VAL A 112 1.24 8.57 21.91
CA VAL A 112 1.59 9.16 23.22
C VAL A 112 2.14 8.08 24.14
N LEU A 113 1.42 6.96 24.34
CA LEU A 113 1.85 5.86 25.21
C LEU A 113 3.20 5.27 24.75
N ARG A 114 3.40 5.15 23.45
CA ARG A 114 4.66 4.65 22.89
C ARG A 114 5.82 5.59 23.18
N PHE A 115 5.67 6.89 22.93
CA PHE A 115 6.75 7.87 23.06
C PHE A 115 7.00 8.34 24.49
N SER A 116 5.98 8.39 25.35
CA SER A 116 6.15 8.82 26.75
C SER A 116 6.43 7.68 27.72
N ASN A 117 5.90 6.46 27.47
CA ASN A 117 5.96 5.36 28.43
C ASN A 117 6.74 4.14 27.91
N GLY A 118 7.27 4.18 26.68
CA GLY A 118 7.97 3.04 26.08
C GLY A 118 7.06 1.81 25.89
N ALA A 119 5.75 2.01 25.79
CA ALA A 119 4.77 0.93 25.70
C ALA A 119 4.80 0.26 24.32
N GLU A 120 5.66 -0.75 24.15
CA GLU A 120 5.83 -1.44 22.85
C GLU A 120 4.54 -2.05 22.30
N TRP A 121 3.64 -2.51 23.17
CA TRP A 121 2.34 -3.05 22.76
C TRP A 121 1.47 -2.01 22.02
N ALA A 122 1.61 -0.72 22.34
CA ALA A 122 0.89 0.36 21.67
C ALA A 122 1.32 0.48 20.20
N ALA A 123 2.58 0.15 19.90
CA ALA A 123 3.07 0.10 18.52
C ALA A 123 2.37 -1.02 17.73
N LEU A 124 2.16 -2.19 18.33
CA LEU A 124 1.41 -3.29 17.70
C LEU A 124 -0.07 -2.92 17.47
N THR A 125 -0.70 -2.21 18.41
CA THR A 125 -2.07 -1.70 18.25
C THR A 125 -2.15 -0.70 17.10
N ASN A 126 -1.18 0.21 17.02
CA ASN A 126 -1.12 1.22 15.96
C ASN A 126 -1.01 0.61 14.56
N LEU A 127 -0.37 -0.56 14.44
CA LEU A 127 -0.32 -1.32 13.19
C LEU A 127 -1.71 -1.65 12.63
N VAL A 128 -2.74 -1.80 13.46
CA VAL A 128 -4.11 -1.97 12.95
C VAL A 128 -4.84 -0.64 12.93
N VAL A 129 -4.75 0.14 14.00
CA VAL A 129 -5.55 1.37 14.19
C VAL A 129 -5.28 2.43 13.13
N VAL A 130 -4.03 2.78 12.87
CA VAL A 130 -3.68 3.84 11.91
C VAL A 130 -4.04 3.43 10.48
N TRP A 131 -3.75 2.19 10.11
CA TRP A 131 -4.09 1.67 8.79
C TRP A 131 -5.60 1.50 8.61
N ALA A 132 -6.32 1.12 9.67
CA ALA A 132 -7.77 1.13 9.71
C ALA A 132 -8.34 2.56 9.58
N ALA A 133 -7.75 3.58 10.21
CA ALA A 133 -8.18 4.97 10.05
C ALA A 133 -8.06 5.42 8.58
N CYS A 134 -6.91 5.15 7.96
CA CYS A 134 -6.68 5.44 6.55
C CYS A 134 -7.64 4.68 5.63
N HIS A 135 -8.01 3.44 5.98
CA HIS A 135 -8.98 2.62 5.25
C HIS A 135 -10.41 3.13 5.43
N GLN A 136 -10.80 3.46 6.66
CA GLN A 136 -12.10 3.99 7.05
C GLN A 136 -12.44 5.28 6.29
N LEU A 137 -11.48 6.20 6.17
CA LEU A 137 -11.62 7.43 5.37
C LEU A 137 -12.03 7.13 3.91
N GLY A 138 -11.65 5.97 3.39
CA GLY A 138 -12.04 5.49 2.06
C GLY A 138 -13.54 5.24 1.91
N PHE A 139 -14.24 4.86 2.98
CA PHE A 139 -15.69 4.69 2.95
C PHE A 139 -16.42 6.02 2.75
N SER A 140 -15.87 7.10 3.29
CA SER A 140 -16.41 8.45 3.15
C SER A 140 -16.12 9.09 1.77
N TYR A 141 -15.42 8.41 0.85
CA TYR A 141 -15.06 8.92 -0.48
C TYR A 141 -16.25 9.53 -1.23
N GLY A 142 -17.41 8.87 -1.20
CA GLY A 142 -18.61 9.38 -1.86
C GLY A 142 -19.05 10.75 -1.35
N SER A 143 -18.94 10.98 -0.05
CA SER A 143 -19.25 12.27 0.58
C SER A 143 -18.16 13.31 0.30
N LEU A 144 -16.89 12.93 0.36
CA LEU A 144 -15.76 13.81 0.05
C LEU A 144 -15.79 14.33 -1.39
N VAL A 145 -16.21 13.50 -2.34
CA VAL A 145 -16.35 13.90 -3.76
C VAL A 145 -17.49 14.91 -3.97
N ARG A 146 -18.56 14.83 -3.18
CA ARG A 146 -19.70 15.77 -3.25
C ARG A 146 -19.45 17.05 -2.46
N ALA A 147 -18.48 17.04 -1.55
CA ALA A 147 -18.14 18.20 -0.75
C ALA A 147 -17.58 19.35 -1.62
N PRO A 148 -17.67 20.61 -1.14
CA PRO A 148 -17.06 21.75 -1.83
C PRO A 148 -15.57 21.56 -2.03
N ARG A 149 -15.02 22.15 -3.09
CA ARG A 149 -13.58 22.06 -3.42
C ARG A 149 -12.66 22.57 -2.30
N SER A 150 -13.16 23.44 -1.42
CA SER A 150 -12.44 23.89 -0.22
C SER A 150 -12.04 22.74 0.70
N TRP A 151 -12.86 21.68 0.82
CA TRP A 151 -12.52 20.51 1.63
C TRP A 151 -11.27 19.80 1.11
N ALA A 152 -11.14 19.62 -0.20
CA ALA A 152 -9.95 19.01 -0.79
C ALA A 152 -8.69 19.83 -0.46
N TRP A 153 -8.78 21.16 -0.49
CA TRP A 153 -7.70 22.04 -0.04
C TRP A 153 -7.44 21.95 1.46
N SER A 154 -8.48 21.84 2.31
CA SER A 154 -8.31 21.62 3.75
C SER A 154 -7.57 20.31 4.04
N PHE A 155 -7.82 19.25 3.28
CA PHE A 155 -7.07 17.99 3.38
C PHE A 155 -5.60 18.16 2.97
N VAL A 156 -5.31 18.90 1.89
CA VAL A 156 -3.93 19.19 1.46
C VAL A 156 -3.19 20.01 2.50
N VAL A 157 -3.74 21.18 2.85
CA VAL A 157 -3.08 22.13 3.76
C VAL A 157 -3.03 21.55 5.17
N GLY A 158 -4.13 20.98 5.66
CA GLY A 158 -4.17 20.35 6.98
C GLY A 158 -3.25 19.15 7.10
N GLY A 159 -3.23 18.26 6.09
CA GLY A 159 -2.30 17.13 6.05
C GLY A 159 -0.83 17.57 6.01
N LEU A 160 -0.50 18.59 5.22
CA LEU A 160 0.86 19.14 5.13
C LEU A 160 1.29 19.80 6.45
N LEU A 161 0.44 20.65 7.03
CA LEU A 161 0.73 21.34 8.30
C LEU A 161 0.83 20.36 9.47
N ALA A 162 -0.05 19.35 9.53
CA ALA A 162 0.03 18.30 10.53
C ALA A 162 1.31 17.49 10.39
N LEU A 163 1.68 17.10 9.16
CA LEU A 163 2.92 16.35 8.91
C LEU A 163 4.15 17.16 9.32
N TYR A 164 4.21 18.42 8.89
CA TYR A 164 5.28 19.33 9.27
C TYR A 164 5.35 19.49 10.78
N GLY A 165 4.22 19.78 11.44
CA GLY A 165 4.14 19.94 12.88
C GLY A 165 4.62 18.71 13.65
N LEU A 166 4.21 17.50 13.24
CA LEU A 166 4.64 16.24 13.84
C LEU A 166 6.16 16.04 13.70
N ILE A 167 6.70 16.20 12.49
CA ILE A 167 8.15 16.03 12.24
C ILE A 167 8.95 17.08 13.01
N SER A 168 8.47 18.34 13.07
CA SER A 168 9.14 19.43 13.79
C SER A 168 9.25 19.20 15.30
N THR A 169 8.50 18.26 15.89
CA THR A 169 8.67 17.89 17.31
C THR A 169 9.96 17.11 17.58
N GLY A 170 10.59 16.52 16.55
CA GLY A 170 11.69 15.58 16.70
C GLY A 170 11.28 14.18 17.17
N LEU A 171 10.00 13.96 17.52
CA LEU A 171 9.48 12.65 17.93
C LEU A 171 9.19 11.74 16.72
N TYR A 172 8.85 12.35 15.58
CA TYR A 172 8.50 11.65 14.35
C TYR A 172 9.63 11.81 13.33
N PRO A 173 10.21 10.72 12.82
CA PRO A 173 11.23 10.78 11.78
C PRO A 173 10.74 11.53 10.55
N ALA A 174 11.62 12.29 9.89
CA ALA A 174 11.30 12.93 8.62
C ALA A 174 11.09 11.90 7.51
N SER A 175 11.80 10.77 7.57
CA SER A 175 11.56 9.65 6.66
C SER A 175 10.25 8.94 7.00
N MET A 176 9.37 8.81 6.02
CA MET A 176 8.13 8.06 6.20
C MET A 176 8.39 6.56 6.19
N VAL A 177 9.36 6.10 5.42
CA VAL A 177 9.79 4.70 5.35
C VAL A 177 11.01 4.46 6.24
N GLY A 178 11.22 3.23 6.69
CA GLY A 178 12.45 2.90 7.42
C GLY A 178 13.67 3.11 6.53
N VAL A 179 14.65 3.85 7.02
CA VAL A 179 15.94 4.07 6.36
C VAL A 179 17.03 3.68 7.36
N VAL A 180 18.15 3.20 6.84
CA VAL A 180 19.33 2.89 7.66
C VAL A 180 19.76 4.17 8.39
N GLY A 181 19.76 4.13 9.72
CA GLY A 181 20.10 5.27 10.59
C GLY A 181 18.96 5.80 11.46
N ASP A 182 17.69 5.57 11.10
CA ASP A 182 16.54 5.93 11.93
C ASP A 182 16.15 4.76 12.86
N GLU A 183 16.02 5.03 14.17
CA GLU A 183 15.58 4.01 15.15
C GLU A 183 14.11 3.62 14.97
N ILE A 184 13.30 4.49 14.36
CA ILE A 184 11.85 4.34 14.22
C ILE A 184 11.45 4.51 12.75
N SER A 185 10.54 3.67 12.26
CA SER A 185 9.86 3.88 10.98
C SER A 185 8.43 4.35 11.21
N ASN A 186 8.00 5.41 10.51
CA ASN A 186 6.60 5.83 10.50
C ASN A 186 5.66 4.85 9.80
N MET A 187 6.15 3.83 9.09
CA MET A 187 5.30 2.89 8.34
C MET A 187 5.09 1.54 9.06
N SER A 188 5.99 1.15 9.96
CA SER A 188 5.95 -0.15 10.62
C SER A 188 6.73 -0.14 11.96
N PRO A 189 6.04 0.02 13.11
CA PRO A 189 4.61 0.28 13.26
C PRO A 189 4.23 1.74 12.97
N PRO A 190 3.06 1.98 12.35
CA PRO A 190 2.68 3.28 11.83
C PRO A 190 2.38 4.30 12.93
N THR A 191 2.59 5.57 12.60
CA THR A 191 2.38 6.71 13.51
C THR A 191 1.33 7.68 12.95
N MET A 192 0.99 8.70 13.73
CA MET A 192 0.16 9.84 13.32
C MET A 192 0.68 10.55 12.07
N ALA A 193 1.98 10.46 11.77
CA ALA A 193 2.54 11.00 10.52
C ALA A 193 1.89 10.38 9.28
N ILE A 194 1.52 9.09 9.33
CA ILE A 194 0.83 8.41 8.22
C ILE A 194 -0.59 8.91 8.02
N ILE A 195 -1.30 9.28 9.09
CA ILE A 195 -2.63 9.89 8.97
C ILE A 195 -2.51 11.26 8.29
N ALA A 196 -1.49 12.05 8.64
CA ALA A 196 -1.22 13.33 8.00
C ALA A 196 -0.86 13.19 6.51
N VAL A 197 0.02 12.24 6.16
CA VAL A 197 0.34 11.90 4.77
C VAL A 197 -0.89 11.42 4.01
N CYS A 198 -1.71 10.56 4.62
CA CYS A 198 -2.95 10.07 4.02
C CYS A 198 -3.91 11.22 3.71
N ALA A 199 -4.09 12.15 4.66
CA ALA A 199 -4.92 13.33 4.45
C ALA A 199 -4.43 14.20 3.28
N LEU A 200 -3.11 14.48 3.24
CA LEU A 200 -2.47 15.21 2.15
C LEU A 200 -2.72 14.53 0.79
N GLN A 201 -2.45 13.22 0.70
CA GLN A 201 -2.63 12.44 -0.53
C GLN A 201 -4.10 12.38 -0.98
N VAL A 202 -5.03 12.25 -0.04
CA VAL A 202 -6.47 12.28 -0.33
C VAL A 202 -6.89 13.63 -0.88
N GLY A 203 -6.43 14.73 -0.28
CA GLY A 203 -6.69 16.08 -0.78
C GLY A 203 -6.19 16.28 -2.21
N ILE A 204 -4.94 15.87 -2.50
CA ILE A 204 -4.35 15.92 -3.85
C ILE A 204 -5.19 15.07 -4.83
N ALA A 205 -5.55 13.85 -4.44
CA ALA A 205 -6.35 12.96 -5.28
C ALA A 205 -7.73 13.58 -5.61
N LEU A 206 -8.39 14.21 -4.64
CA LEU A 206 -9.67 14.91 -4.86
C LEU A 206 -9.52 16.13 -5.77
N LEU A 207 -8.43 16.90 -5.65
CA LEU A 207 -8.16 18.07 -6.50
C LEU A 207 -7.92 17.69 -7.97
N ILE A 208 -7.20 16.59 -8.21
CA ILE A 208 -6.82 16.09 -9.54
C ILE A 208 -7.94 15.25 -10.17
N ARG A 209 -8.85 14.68 -9.36
CA ARG A 209 -9.93 13.78 -9.80
C ARG A 209 -10.72 14.27 -11.03
N PRO A 210 -11.23 15.52 -11.10
CA PRO A 210 -12.03 15.95 -12.25
C PRO A 210 -11.24 15.86 -13.57
N TRP A 211 -9.96 16.23 -13.55
CA TRP A 211 -9.08 16.12 -14.71
C TRP A 211 -8.86 14.66 -15.11
N LEU A 212 -8.62 13.76 -14.14
CA LEU A 212 -8.43 12.34 -14.40
C LEU A 212 -9.66 11.70 -15.04
N LEU A 213 -10.87 11.98 -14.52
CA LEU A 213 -12.10 11.39 -15.05
C LEU A 213 -12.34 11.77 -16.51
N VAL A 214 -12.18 13.06 -16.86
CA VAL A 214 -12.31 13.51 -18.26
C VAL A 214 -11.33 12.80 -19.21
N ARG A 215 -10.11 12.49 -18.74
CA ARG A 215 -9.10 11.77 -19.53
C ARG A 215 -9.38 10.27 -19.62
N LEU A 216 -9.93 9.67 -18.57
CA LEU A 216 -10.20 8.23 -18.49
C LEU A 216 -11.51 7.83 -19.20
N GLU A 217 -12.50 8.72 -19.28
CA GLU A 217 -13.76 8.48 -19.99
C GLU A 217 -13.57 8.37 -21.51
N ARG A 218 -12.52 9.00 -22.06
CA ARG A 218 -12.25 8.93 -23.50
C ARG A 218 -11.55 7.60 -23.84
N PRO A 219 -12.13 6.74 -24.71
CA PRO A 219 -11.42 5.58 -25.21
C PRO A 219 -10.14 6.05 -25.92
N GLY A 220 -8.99 5.66 -25.40
CA GLY A 220 -7.74 6.31 -25.79
C GLY A 220 -6.53 5.81 -25.03
N ARG A 221 -5.46 6.62 -25.07
CA ARG A 221 -4.17 6.29 -24.44
C ARG A 221 -4.29 6.15 -22.92
N TRP A 222 -5.07 7.02 -22.26
CA TRP A 222 -5.24 7.04 -20.81
C TRP A 222 -6.01 5.82 -20.27
N SER A 223 -7.12 5.44 -20.91
CA SER A 223 -7.88 4.24 -20.52
C SER A 223 -7.04 2.96 -20.69
N ARG A 224 -6.29 2.84 -21.80
CA ARG A 224 -5.36 1.73 -22.02
C ARG A 224 -4.23 1.69 -20.99
N PHE A 225 -3.64 2.84 -20.69
CA PHE A 225 -2.61 2.97 -19.66
C PHE A 225 -3.16 2.55 -18.28
N ASN A 226 -4.35 3.02 -17.91
CA ASN A 226 -4.99 2.62 -16.65
C ASN A 226 -5.27 1.10 -16.60
N ALA A 227 -5.72 0.49 -17.71
CA ALA A 227 -5.91 -0.96 -17.79
C ALA A 227 -4.58 -1.72 -17.63
N LEU A 228 -3.50 -1.20 -18.22
CA LEU A 228 -2.15 -1.75 -18.08
C LEU A 228 -1.69 -1.71 -16.61
N VAL A 229 -1.79 -0.55 -15.95
CA VAL A 229 -1.40 -0.37 -14.55
C VAL A 229 -2.20 -1.31 -13.66
N ASN A 230 -3.53 -1.36 -13.79
CA ASN A 230 -4.37 -2.26 -12.99
C ASN A 230 -4.04 -3.74 -13.20
N ARG A 231 -3.76 -4.14 -14.44
CA ARG A 231 -3.38 -5.52 -14.77
C ARG A 231 -2.10 -5.95 -14.07
N PHE A 232 -1.11 -5.06 -13.99
CA PHE A 232 0.22 -5.37 -13.46
C PHE A 232 0.46 -4.90 -12.03
N SER A 233 -0.50 -4.23 -11.37
CA SER A 233 -0.33 -3.69 -10.02
C SER A 233 0.06 -4.75 -8.99
N MET A 234 -0.68 -5.86 -8.92
CA MET A 234 -0.39 -6.91 -7.93
C MET A 234 0.92 -7.67 -8.23
N PRO A 235 1.19 -8.11 -9.48
CA PRO A 235 2.50 -8.68 -9.80
C PRO A 235 3.66 -7.72 -9.55
N LEU A 236 3.52 -6.45 -9.92
CA LEU A 236 4.55 -5.44 -9.68
C LEU A 236 4.81 -5.27 -8.17
N PHE A 237 3.76 -5.16 -7.35
CA PHE A 237 3.89 -5.10 -5.90
C PHE A 237 4.66 -6.30 -5.33
N LEU A 238 4.39 -7.52 -5.81
CA LEU A 238 5.05 -8.71 -5.30
C LEU A 238 6.50 -8.86 -5.77
N PHE A 239 6.82 -8.47 -7.01
CA PHE A 239 8.12 -8.78 -7.61
C PHE A 239 9.07 -7.58 -7.74
N HIS A 240 8.65 -6.33 -7.43
CA HIS A 240 9.54 -5.18 -7.55
C HIS A 240 10.77 -5.28 -6.64
N SER A 241 10.63 -5.76 -5.40
CA SER A 241 11.76 -5.94 -4.47
C SER A 241 12.70 -7.05 -4.93
N THR A 242 12.16 -8.11 -5.54
CA THR A 242 12.95 -9.14 -6.22
C THR A 242 13.79 -8.53 -7.35
N GLY A 243 13.17 -7.77 -8.25
CA GLY A 243 13.90 -7.15 -9.36
C GLY A 243 14.92 -6.12 -8.89
N MET A 244 14.62 -5.36 -7.83
CA MET A 244 15.58 -4.45 -7.20
C MET A 244 16.78 -5.19 -6.63
N ALA A 245 16.57 -6.24 -5.85
CA ALA A 245 17.66 -7.03 -5.27
C ALA A 245 18.54 -7.65 -6.36
N LEU A 246 17.94 -8.22 -7.40
CA LEU A 246 18.68 -8.78 -8.54
C LEU A 246 19.43 -7.72 -9.33
N ALA A 247 18.88 -6.51 -9.49
CA ALA A 247 19.57 -5.40 -10.14
C ALA A 247 20.82 -4.99 -9.35
N LEU A 248 20.72 -4.90 -8.02
CA LEU A 248 21.86 -4.57 -7.17
C LEU A 248 22.95 -5.63 -7.22
N VAL A 249 22.58 -6.91 -7.12
CA VAL A 249 23.54 -8.04 -7.26
C VAL A 249 24.21 -8.04 -8.63
N LEU A 250 23.47 -7.71 -9.69
CA LEU A 250 24.03 -7.65 -11.05
C LEU A 250 25.00 -6.48 -11.22
N LEU A 251 24.69 -5.31 -10.66
CA LEU A 251 25.56 -4.14 -10.74
C LEU A 251 26.85 -4.35 -9.95
N ASP A 252 26.74 -4.93 -8.76
CA ASP A 252 27.88 -5.34 -7.93
C ASP A 252 28.76 -6.36 -8.68
N GLY A 253 28.16 -7.47 -9.15
CA GLY A 253 28.92 -8.54 -9.81
C GLY A 253 29.53 -8.18 -11.17
N LEU A 254 28.96 -7.23 -11.92
CA LEU A 254 29.47 -6.85 -13.24
C LEU A 254 30.37 -5.60 -13.22
N PHE A 255 30.14 -4.70 -12.28
CA PHE A 255 30.75 -3.37 -12.28
C PHE A 255 31.38 -2.97 -10.94
N ASP A 256 31.38 -3.86 -9.93
CA ASP A 256 31.82 -3.57 -8.56
C ASP A 256 31.12 -2.31 -8.00
N TRP A 257 29.85 -2.15 -8.40
CA TRP A 257 29.07 -0.96 -8.09
C TRP A 257 28.15 -1.20 -6.91
N THR A 258 28.34 -0.41 -5.85
CA THR A 258 27.45 -0.36 -4.69
C THR A 258 26.69 0.97 -4.63
N PRO A 259 25.45 1.00 -4.11
CA PRO A 259 24.71 2.24 -3.94
C PRO A 259 25.47 3.27 -3.08
N PRO A 260 25.53 4.55 -3.49
CA PRO A 260 26.11 5.61 -2.67
C PRO A 260 25.42 5.69 -1.30
N GLU A 261 26.21 5.83 -0.23
CA GLU A 261 25.71 5.93 1.14
C GLU A 261 25.04 7.28 1.41
N LEU A 262 25.58 8.35 0.82
CA LEU A 262 25.08 9.71 0.96
C LEU A 262 24.01 10.02 -0.09
N THR A 263 23.03 10.84 0.25
CA THR A 263 22.02 11.34 -0.69
C THR A 263 22.53 12.57 -1.45
N ASP A 264 23.57 12.39 -2.26
CA ASP A 264 24.23 13.43 -3.04
C ASP A 264 23.89 13.38 -4.55
N ALA A 265 24.62 14.13 -5.38
CA ALA A 265 24.38 14.15 -6.82
C ALA A 265 24.63 12.78 -7.48
N GLU A 266 25.63 12.03 -7.02
CA GLU A 266 25.92 10.69 -7.52
C GLU A 266 24.77 9.73 -7.21
N TRP A 267 24.26 9.79 -5.97
CA TRP A 267 23.07 9.07 -5.58
C TRP A 267 21.92 9.33 -6.55
N TRP A 268 21.61 10.59 -6.85
CA TRP A 268 20.52 10.94 -7.77
C TRP A 268 20.75 10.47 -9.21
N LEU A 269 21.97 10.60 -9.71
CA LEU A 269 22.35 10.18 -11.06
C LEU A 269 22.32 8.65 -11.24
N SER A 270 22.56 7.88 -10.17
CA SER A 270 22.48 6.42 -10.21
C SER A 270 21.05 5.88 -10.31
N ARG A 271 20.04 6.61 -9.79
CA ARG A 271 18.67 6.10 -9.67
C ARG A 271 18.01 5.72 -11.00
N PRO A 272 18.11 6.49 -12.09
CA PRO A 272 17.58 6.08 -13.39
C PRO A 272 18.12 4.72 -13.86
N VAL A 273 19.41 4.44 -13.63
CA VAL A 273 20.05 3.17 -14.00
C VAL A 273 19.52 2.04 -13.11
N VAL A 274 19.59 2.21 -11.79
CA VAL A 274 19.16 1.19 -10.82
C VAL A 274 17.68 0.86 -10.98
N VAL A 275 16.82 1.87 -11.03
CA VAL A 275 15.37 1.70 -11.19
C VAL A 275 15.03 1.15 -12.56
N GLY A 276 15.71 1.62 -13.61
CA GLY A 276 15.53 1.12 -14.98
C GLY A 276 15.89 -0.37 -15.10
N LEU A 277 17.01 -0.78 -14.52
CA LEU A 277 17.46 -2.16 -14.50
C LEU A 277 16.53 -3.04 -13.65
N ALA A 278 16.16 -2.59 -12.44
CA ALA A 278 15.20 -3.27 -11.58
C ALA A 278 13.85 -3.49 -12.29
N PHE A 279 13.38 -2.48 -13.01
CA PHE A 279 12.18 -2.59 -13.83
C PHE A 279 12.37 -3.58 -14.98
N ALA A 280 13.49 -3.52 -15.71
CA ALA A 280 13.79 -4.44 -16.80
C ALA A 280 13.85 -5.91 -16.35
N ILE A 281 14.39 -6.19 -15.16
CA ILE A 281 14.43 -7.52 -14.54
C ILE A 281 13.04 -7.95 -14.05
N THR A 282 12.27 -7.03 -13.46
CA THR A 282 10.92 -7.32 -12.97
C THR A 282 9.93 -7.58 -14.11
N LEU A 283 10.11 -6.90 -15.25
CA LEU A 283 9.18 -6.91 -16.39
C LEU A 283 8.86 -8.32 -16.93
N PRO A 284 9.83 -9.19 -17.28
CA PRO A 284 9.53 -10.53 -17.77
C PRO A 284 8.78 -11.37 -16.73
N ILE A 285 9.12 -11.23 -15.44
CA ILE A 285 8.44 -11.92 -14.34
C ILE A 285 6.96 -11.52 -14.32
N ILE A 286 6.67 -10.21 -14.26
CA ILE A 286 5.28 -9.74 -14.19
C ILE A 286 4.49 -10.01 -15.47
N LEU A 287 5.13 -10.11 -16.64
CA LEU A 287 4.45 -10.48 -17.89
C LEU A 287 3.94 -11.93 -17.87
N VAL A 288 4.70 -12.85 -17.26
CA VAL A 288 4.29 -14.24 -17.05
C VAL A 288 3.09 -14.32 -16.09
N PHE A 289 3.15 -13.61 -14.96
CA PHE A 289 2.07 -13.64 -13.95
C PHE A 289 0.84 -12.80 -14.33
N GLY A 290 1.02 -11.70 -15.06
CA GLY A 290 -0.06 -10.78 -15.45
C GLY A 290 -1.02 -11.33 -16.51
N LYS A 291 -0.72 -12.48 -17.14
CA LYS A 291 -1.69 -13.25 -17.94
C LYS A 291 -2.62 -14.11 -17.07
N ARG A 292 -2.19 -14.53 -15.88
CA ARG A 292 -2.93 -15.45 -14.99
C ARG A 292 -3.85 -14.72 -13.99
N TRP A 293 -3.55 -13.47 -13.64
CA TRP A 293 -4.32 -12.72 -12.62
C TRP A 293 -5.33 -11.70 -13.16
N SER A 294 -5.44 -11.55 -14.47
CA SER A 294 -6.40 -10.63 -15.13
C SER A 294 -7.86 -11.09 -15.06
N GLY A 295 -8.22 -11.99 -14.12
CA GLY A 295 -9.61 -12.26 -13.73
C GLY A 295 -10.20 -11.14 -12.89
N GLY A 296 -10.35 -9.95 -13.49
CA GLY A 296 -11.22 -8.87 -13.01
C GLY A 296 -12.65 -9.07 -13.51
N PRO A 297 -13.67 -8.52 -12.82
CA PRO A 297 -15.08 -8.85 -13.05
C PRO A 297 -15.47 -8.57 -14.51
N SER A 298 -16.08 -9.57 -15.14
CA SER A 298 -16.77 -9.43 -16.43
C SER A 298 -17.68 -8.21 -16.37
N SER A 299 -17.42 -7.23 -17.23
CA SER A 299 -18.30 -6.10 -17.45
C SER A 299 -19.74 -6.61 -17.64
N PRO A 300 -20.75 -6.00 -17.00
CA PRO A 300 -22.13 -6.37 -17.30
C PRO A 300 -22.37 -6.11 -18.79
N SER A 301 -22.86 -7.14 -19.50
CA SER A 301 -23.38 -7.00 -20.84
C SER A 301 -24.37 -5.83 -20.87
N PRO A 302 -24.35 -4.95 -21.89
CA PRO A 302 -25.37 -3.93 -22.03
C PRO A 302 -26.73 -4.63 -22.11
N THR A 303 -27.61 -4.23 -21.21
CA THR A 303 -29.02 -4.61 -21.13
C THR A 303 -29.69 -4.60 -22.50
N ALA A 304 -30.35 -5.71 -22.85
CA ALA A 304 -31.38 -5.70 -23.88
C ALA A 304 -32.50 -4.76 -23.44
N THR A 305 -32.78 -3.76 -24.27
CA THR A 305 -33.91 -2.83 -24.12
C THR A 305 -35.22 -3.61 -24.18
N PRO A 306 -36.18 -3.41 -23.26
CA PRO A 306 -37.55 -3.84 -23.51
C PRO A 306 -38.20 -2.89 -24.52
N ALA A 307 -38.87 -3.47 -25.51
CA ALA A 307 -39.82 -2.79 -26.38
C ALA A 307 -41.12 -2.47 -25.64
#